data_AF-A0A1J4UZI6-F1
#
_entry.id   AF-A0A1J4UZI6-F1
#
_cell.length_a   1.000
_cell.length_b   1.000
_cell.length_c   1.000
_cell.angle_alpha   90.00
_cell.angle_beta   90.00
_cell.angle_gamma   90.00
#
_symmetry.space_group_name_H-M   'P 1'
#
loop_
_entity.id
_entity.type
_entity.pdbx_description
1 polymer ?
#
loop_
_entity_poly.entity_id
_entity_poly.type
_entity_poly.pdbx_seq_one_letter_code
_entity_poly.pdbx_strand_id
1 'polypeptide(L)'
;MAVLLLAGVAALFFLSLKPAEKPNPTPQACDGFEGKPVNYRCEGNELVYDSCRNGSLGALRQDCGNLVCDDFAVVGGEQRADCIESSAVSSATPSVSPSAQASLVPYAGSGLAPHYCGDGSCDAPENCASCASDCACGSRDQCNLTTGTCRARDACGDGVCSTLEGEGFSCCVDCGCTGGRLCDRYDNACVETEGLASDDAASQAALGYFAANATHQYNVSLVLPYAFAGDLFKLVILDCVNVTEYACQAWVTVNSTGSVVSVSHT
;
A
#
# COMPACT_ATOMS: atom_id res chain seq x y z
N MET A 1 48.26 2.23 34.31
CA MET A 1 47.95 0.80 34.56
C MET A 1 46.43 0.56 34.75
N ALA A 2 45.56 1.33 34.09
CA ALA A 2 44.10 1.30 34.34
C ALA A 2 43.26 1.50 33.05
N VAL A 3 43.75 1.03 31.90
CA VAL A 3 43.05 1.18 30.59
C VAL A 3 42.82 -0.18 29.90
N LEU A 4 43.32 -1.28 30.47
CA LEU A 4 43.29 -2.60 29.83
C LEU A 4 42.16 -3.53 30.30
N LEU A 5 41.21 -3.04 31.09
CA LEU A 5 40.13 -3.86 31.69
C LEU A 5 38.74 -3.65 31.07
N LEU A 6 38.55 -2.67 30.18
CA LEU A 6 37.22 -2.38 29.59
C LEU A 6 36.95 -3.10 28.26
N ALA A 7 37.97 -3.62 27.57
CA ALA A 7 37.76 -4.38 26.32
C ALA A 7 37.27 -5.82 26.55
N GLY A 8 37.45 -6.38 27.76
CA GLY A 8 37.07 -7.77 28.08
C GLY A 8 35.57 -7.97 28.34
N VAL A 9 34.84 -6.92 28.75
CA VAL A 9 33.43 -7.05 29.14
C VAL A 9 32.49 -6.97 27.92
N ALA A 10 32.87 -6.23 26.87
CA ALA A 10 32.09 -6.14 25.64
C ALA A 10 32.06 -7.46 24.85
N ALA A 11 33.16 -8.23 24.86
CA ALA A 11 33.24 -9.52 24.16
C ALA A 11 32.41 -10.63 24.84
N LEU A 12 32.20 -10.54 26.16
CA LEU A 12 31.35 -11.48 26.90
C LEU A 12 29.85 -11.23 26.72
N PHE A 13 29.45 -9.99 26.41
CA PHE A 13 28.05 -9.66 26.10
C PHE A 13 27.62 -10.14 24.69
N PHE A 14 28.54 -10.11 23.71
CA PHE A 14 28.23 -10.55 22.34
C PHE A 14 28.12 -12.08 22.18
N LEU A 15 28.70 -12.88 23.09
CA LEU A 15 28.63 -14.35 23.04
C LEU A 15 27.38 -14.95 23.73
N SER A 16 26.56 -14.14 24.41
CA SER A 16 25.30 -14.59 25.04
C SER A 16 24.03 -14.28 24.27
N LEU A 17 24.11 -13.55 23.14
CA LEU A 17 22.99 -13.38 22.23
C LEU A 17 23.01 -14.46 21.15
N LYS A 18 22.90 -15.73 21.56
CA LYS A 18 22.29 -16.69 20.63
C LYS A 18 20.85 -16.24 20.47
N PRO A 19 20.37 -15.91 19.26
CA PRO A 19 18.95 -15.68 19.08
C PRO A 19 18.26 -16.92 19.64
N ALA A 20 17.36 -16.72 20.61
CA ALA A 20 16.54 -17.82 21.09
C ALA A 20 15.96 -18.46 19.84
N GLU A 21 16.28 -19.74 19.60
CA GLU A 21 15.54 -20.52 18.62
C GLU A 21 14.09 -20.34 19.00
N LYS A 22 13.34 -19.60 18.16
CA LYS A 22 11.91 -19.46 18.36
C LYS A 22 11.41 -20.91 18.51
N PRO A 23 10.70 -21.23 19.60
CA PRO A 23 10.17 -22.57 19.78
C PRO A 23 9.49 -22.93 18.47
N ASN A 24 9.93 -24.06 17.91
CA ASN A 24 9.41 -24.57 16.64
C ASN A 24 7.89 -24.52 16.78
N PRO A 25 7.18 -23.71 15.97
CA PRO A 25 5.78 -23.43 16.19
C PRO A 25 5.07 -24.77 16.37
N THR A 26 4.46 -24.97 17.53
CA THR A 26 3.67 -26.17 17.80
C THR A 26 2.72 -26.34 16.63
N PRO A 27 2.62 -27.53 16.00
CA PRO A 27 1.80 -27.73 14.82
C PRO A 27 0.43 -27.11 15.05
N GLN A 28 0.10 -26.11 14.24
CA GLN A 28 -1.11 -25.32 14.39
C GLN A 28 -2.29 -26.28 14.27
N ALA A 29 -3.07 -26.43 15.35
CA ALA A 29 -4.22 -27.30 15.36
C ALA A 29 -5.30 -26.70 14.45
N CYS A 30 -5.77 -27.47 13.47
CA CYS A 30 -6.67 -27.00 12.44
C CYS A 30 -8.14 -27.00 12.85
N ASP A 31 -8.47 -26.34 13.96
CA ASP A 31 -9.84 -26.35 14.46
C ASP A 31 -10.79 -25.65 13.47
N GLY A 32 -11.59 -26.47 12.76
CA GLY A 32 -12.66 -26.02 11.86
C GLY A 32 -12.32 -25.86 10.37
N PHE A 33 -11.06 -26.09 9.96
CA PHE A 33 -10.59 -25.84 8.59
C PHE A 33 -10.04 -27.08 7.86
N GLU A 34 -10.31 -28.29 8.36
CA GLU A 34 -9.88 -29.54 7.72
C GLU A 34 -10.34 -29.59 6.25
N GLY A 35 -9.37 -29.69 5.33
CA GLY A 35 -9.62 -29.71 3.88
C GLY A 35 -9.98 -28.37 3.24
N LYS A 36 -10.06 -27.27 3.99
CA LYS A 36 -10.32 -25.93 3.41
C LYS A 36 -9.02 -25.20 3.12
N PRO A 37 -8.80 -24.73 1.88
CA PRO A 37 -7.69 -23.87 1.53
C PRO A 37 -7.80 -22.49 2.20
N VAL A 38 -6.67 -21.96 2.67
CA VAL A 38 -6.48 -20.61 3.25
C VAL A 38 -5.16 -20.01 2.73
N ASN A 39 -4.93 -18.71 2.92
CA ASN A 39 -3.67 -18.03 2.56
C ASN A 39 -3.21 -18.23 1.10
N TYR A 40 -4.10 -17.93 0.15
CA TYR A 40 -3.79 -17.98 -1.28
C TYR A 40 -2.76 -16.92 -1.66
N ARG A 41 -1.75 -17.30 -2.44
CA ARG A 41 -0.76 -16.40 -3.06
C ARG A 41 -0.20 -17.01 -4.34
N CYS A 42 0.31 -16.18 -5.24
CA CYS A 42 1.01 -16.62 -6.44
C CYS A 42 2.53 -16.66 -6.23
N GLU A 43 3.17 -17.77 -6.59
CA GLU A 43 4.63 -17.90 -6.69
C GLU A 43 4.99 -18.22 -8.15
N GLY A 44 5.14 -17.17 -8.97
CA GLY A 44 5.29 -17.34 -10.42
C GLY A 44 3.97 -17.75 -11.06
N ASN A 45 3.92 -18.93 -11.71
CA ASN A 45 2.68 -19.49 -12.28
C ASN A 45 2.06 -20.60 -11.40
N GLU A 46 2.55 -20.76 -10.16
CA GLU A 46 1.98 -21.69 -9.19
C GLU A 46 1.09 -20.93 -8.20
N LEU A 47 -0.15 -21.37 -8.05
CA LEU A 47 -1.01 -20.97 -6.95
C LEU A 47 -0.60 -21.76 -5.71
N VAL A 48 -0.18 -21.05 -4.67
CA VAL A 48 0.20 -21.63 -3.37
C VAL A 48 -0.85 -21.26 -2.35
N TYR A 49 -1.36 -22.27 -1.64
CA TYR A 49 -2.33 -22.09 -0.57
C TYR A 49 -2.03 -23.06 0.57
N ASP A 50 -2.36 -22.67 1.78
CA ASP A 50 -2.25 -23.54 2.93
C ASP A 50 -3.54 -24.37 3.05
N SER A 51 -3.41 -25.66 3.33
CA SER A 51 -4.56 -26.52 3.59
C SER A 51 -4.26 -27.38 4.80
N CYS A 52 -5.28 -27.57 5.64
CA CYS A 52 -5.13 -28.50 6.73
C CYS A 52 -5.41 -29.93 6.31
N ARG A 53 -4.47 -30.83 6.65
CA ARG A 53 -4.66 -32.27 6.55
C ARG A 53 -4.17 -32.98 7.81
N ASN A 54 -5.05 -33.77 8.41
CA ASN A 54 -4.80 -34.53 9.65
C ASN A 54 -4.34 -33.62 10.81
N GLY A 55 -4.98 -32.47 10.98
CA GLY A 55 -4.65 -31.54 12.07
C GLY A 55 -3.29 -30.84 11.92
N SER A 56 -2.70 -30.83 10.73
CA SER A 56 -1.48 -30.09 10.43
C SER A 56 -1.69 -29.22 9.18
N LEU A 57 -1.34 -27.93 9.30
CA LEU A 57 -1.35 -26.99 8.18
C LEU A 57 -0.13 -27.26 7.28
N GLY A 58 -0.38 -27.41 5.98
CA GLY A 58 0.68 -27.59 4.99
C GLY A 58 0.42 -26.76 3.74
N ALA A 59 1.48 -26.18 3.18
CA ALA A 59 1.39 -25.50 1.90
C ALA A 59 1.21 -26.52 0.77
N LEU A 60 0.18 -26.32 -0.04
CA LEU A 60 -0.06 -27.02 -1.29
C LEU A 60 0.24 -26.09 -2.46
N ARG A 61 0.74 -26.67 -3.54
CA ARG A 61 1.07 -25.98 -4.79
C ARG A 61 0.20 -26.53 -5.91
N GLN A 62 -0.36 -25.64 -6.70
CA GLN A 62 -1.12 -25.95 -7.89
C GLN A 62 -0.54 -25.18 -9.07
N ASP A 63 -0.02 -25.88 -10.07
CA ASP A 63 0.41 -25.29 -11.33
C ASP A 63 -0.82 -24.80 -12.12
N CYS A 64 -0.83 -23.52 -12.50
CA CYS A 64 -1.91 -22.94 -13.28
C CYS A 64 -1.91 -23.41 -14.75
N GLY A 65 -0.83 -24.04 -15.23
CA GLY A 65 -0.73 -24.55 -16.59
C GLY A 65 -0.84 -23.44 -17.64
N ASN A 66 -1.91 -23.47 -18.44
CA ASN A 66 -2.19 -22.43 -19.45
C ASN A 66 -2.92 -21.20 -18.88
N LEU A 67 -3.32 -21.24 -17.61
CA LEU A 67 -3.88 -20.11 -16.88
C LEU A 67 -2.73 -19.26 -16.30
N VAL A 68 -3.06 -18.02 -15.93
CA VAL A 68 -2.15 -17.10 -15.24
C VAL A 68 -2.57 -17.03 -13.78
N CYS A 69 -1.61 -17.17 -12.87
CA CYS A 69 -1.86 -16.89 -11.45
C CYS A 69 -1.97 -15.37 -11.23
N ASP A 70 -3.10 -14.91 -10.69
CA ASP A 70 -3.34 -13.50 -10.36
C ASP A 70 -3.64 -13.38 -8.87
N ASP A 71 -2.84 -12.59 -8.14
CA ASP A 71 -2.98 -12.36 -6.69
C ASP A 71 -4.28 -11.64 -6.30
N PHE A 72 -4.97 -11.01 -7.27
CA PHE A 72 -6.16 -10.18 -7.04
C PHE A 72 -7.42 -10.70 -7.75
N ALA A 73 -7.46 -11.98 -8.12
CA ALA A 73 -8.63 -12.55 -8.77
C ALA A 73 -9.90 -12.42 -7.91
N VAL A 74 -11.03 -12.05 -8.52
CA VAL A 74 -12.33 -11.97 -7.84
C VAL A 74 -13.09 -13.27 -8.08
N VAL A 75 -13.24 -14.08 -7.04
CA VAL A 75 -13.83 -15.42 -7.17
C VAL A 75 -14.97 -15.57 -6.18
N GLY A 76 -16.20 -15.60 -6.71
CA GLY A 76 -17.40 -15.60 -5.88
C GLY A 76 -17.65 -14.30 -5.12
N GLY A 77 -17.06 -13.17 -5.58
CA GLY A 77 -17.23 -11.85 -4.97
C GLY A 77 -16.17 -11.47 -3.94
N GLU A 78 -15.19 -12.35 -3.68
CA GLU A 78 -14.05 -12.08 -2.79
C GLU A 78 -12.76 -11.98 -3.62
N GLN A 79 -11.86 -11.06 -3.24
CA GLN A 79 -10.52 -10.96 -3.81
C GLN A 79 -9.60 -11.99 -3.16
N ARG A 80 -9.00 -12.87 -3.96
CA ARG A 80 -7.97 -13.83 -3.54
C ARG A 80 -7.10 -14.25 -4.72
N ALA A 81 -5.90 -14.79 -4.46
CA ALA A 81 -5.10 -15.36 -5.53
C ALA A 81 -5.79 -16.57 -6.17
N ASP A 82 -5.83 -16.64 -7.50
CA ASP A 82 -6.38 -17.79 -8.24
C ASP A 82 -5.76 -17.95 -9.63
N CYS A 83 -5.94 -19.12 -10.24
CA CYS A 83 -5.55 -19.38 -11.63
C CYS A 83 -6.69 -18.94 -12.56
N ILE A 84 -6.47 -17.88 -13.36
CA ILE A 84 -7.48 -17.32 -14.28
C ILE A 84 -7.05 -17.40 -15.74
N GLU A 85 -8.01 -17.43 -16.67
CA GLU A 85 -7.69 -17.37 -18.10
C GLU A 85 -7.08 -15.99 -18.41
N SER A 86 -5.97 -15.96 -19.16
CA SER A 86 -5.24 -14.73 -19.51
C SER A 86 -6.11 -13.66 -20.21
N SER A 87 -7.21 -14.08 -20.82
CA SER A 87 -8.21 -13.22 -21.47
C SER A 87 -9.09 -12.45 -20.48
N ALA A 88 -9.12 -12.83 -19.20
CA ALA A 88 -9.97 -12.24 -18.17
C ALA A 88 -9.35 -11.02 -17.48
N VAL A 89 -8.09 -10.67 -17.77
CA VAL A 89 -7.47 -9.40 -17.35
C VAL A 89 -8.01 -8.28 -18.24
N SER A 90 -9.33 -8.09 -18.24
CA SER A 90 -9.92 -6.84 -18.70
C SER A 90 -9.57 -5.78 -17.69
N SER A 91 -8.50 -5.06 -17.98
CA SER A 91 -8.20 -3.74 -17.44
C SER A 91 -9.49 -2.92 -17.46
N ALA A 92 -10.20 -2.89 -16.33
CA ALA A 92 -11.32 -2.02 -16.10
C ALA A 92 -10.75 -0.60 -16.04
N THR A 93 -10.56 0.00 -17.22
CA THR A 93 -10.36 1.43 -17.33
C THR A 93 -11.66 2.08 -16.84
N PRO A 94 -11.60 2.97 -15.83
CA PRO A 94 -12.79 3.72 -15.43
C PRO A 94 -13.27 4.51 -16.65
N SER A 95 -14.47 4.14 -17.12
CA SER A 95 -15.17 4.85 -18.19
C SER A 95 -15.54 6.23 -17.67
N VAL A 96 -14.70 7.22 -17.97
CA VAL A 96 -14.99 8.62 -17.68
C VAL A 96 -16.08 9.06 -18.65
N SER A 97 -17.25 9.36 -18.10
CA SER A 97 -18.41 9.84 -18.83
C SER A 97 -18.10 11.20 -19.50
N PRO A 98 -18.25 11.36 -20.83
CA PRO A 98 -18.02 12.64 -21.48
C PRO A 98 -19.25 13.52 -21.29
N SER A 99 -19.27 14.31 -20.23
CA SER A 99 -20.35 15.28 -19.98
C SER A 99 -19.81 16.54 -19.33
N ALA A 100 -19.00 17.27 -20.08
CA ALA A 100 -18.80 18.70 -19.89
C ALA A 100 -18.41 19.33 -21.23
N GLN A 101 -19.41 19.62 -22.07
CA GLN A 101 -19.24 20.58 -23.16
C GLN A 101 -19.06 21.96 -22.53
N ALA A 102 -17.82 22.34 -22.26
CA ALA A 102 -17.48 23.71 -21.94
C ALA A 102 -17.77 24.57 -23.17
N SER A 103 -18.78 25.43 -23.04
CA SER A 103 -19.17 26.42 -24.03
C SER A 103 -18.04 27.45 -24.14
N LEU A 104 -17.17 27.28 -25.15
CA LEU A 104 -16.13 28.24 -25.50
C LEU A 104 -16.77 29.45 -26.17
N VAL A 105 -16.67 30.59 -25.49
CA VAL A 105 -17.02 31.91 -26.01
C VAL A 105 -16.05 32.26 -27.14
N PRO A 106 -16.50 32.67 -28.34
CA PRO A 106 -15.61 33.04 -29.43
C PRO A 106 -14.97 34.40 -29.12
N TYR A 107 -13.71 34.39 -28.68
CA TYR A 107 -12.89 35.59 -28.59
C TYR A 107 -12.34 35.91 -29.99
N ALA A 108 -13.07 36.76 -30.72
CA ALA A 108 -12.63 37.28 -32.01
C ALA A 108 -11.50 38.29 -31.79
N GLY A 109 -10.26 37.81 -31.85
CA GLY A 109 -9.04 38.61 -31.74
C GLY A 109 -7.94 38.09 -32.65
N SER A 110 -7.91 38.61 -33.89
CA SER A 110 -6.74 38.73 -34.77
C SER A 110 -5.95 37.47 -35.14
N GLY A 111 -6.34 36.82 -36.25
CA GLY A 111 -5.41 36.49 -37.34
C GLY A 111 -4.30 35.46 -37.12
N LEU A 112 -4.36 34.63 -36.08
CA LEU A 112 -3.52 33.44 -35.95
C LEU A 112 -4.28 32.23 -36.49
N ALA A 113 -3.59 31.33 -37.18
CA ALA A 113 -4.17 30.16 -37.82
C ALA A 113 -5.03 29.36 -36.83
N PRO A 114 -6.19 28.82 -37.24
CA PRO A 114 -7.01 27.98 -36.39
C PRO A 114 -6.17 26.80 -35.90
N HIS A 115 -5.99 26.75 -34.58
CA HIS A 115 -5.44 25.62 -33.85
C HIS A 115 -6.32 24.39 -34.08
N TYR A 116 -5.78 23.35 -34.70
CA TYR A 116 -6.54 22.15 -35.04
C TYR A 116 -6.01 20.97 -34.23
N CYS A 117 -6.55 20.82 -33.02
CA CYS A 117 -6.42 19.53 -32.38
C CYS A 117 -7.15 18.45 -33.20
N GLY A 118 -6.46 17.35 -33.45
CA GLY A 118 -6.91 16.18 -34.19
C GLY A 118 -6.33 16.05 -35.59
N ASP A 119 -5.31 16.83 -35.98
CA ASP A 119 -4.63 16.68 -37.26
C ASP A 119 -3.44 15.70 -37.22
N GLY A 120 -3.12 15.17 -36.03
CA GLY A 120 -2.03 14.24 -35.79
C GLY A 120 -0.65 14.87 -35.68
N SER A 121 -0.55 16.21 -35.70
CA SER A 121 0.69 16.98 -35.54
C SER A 121 0.59 17.90 -34.32
N CYS A 122 1.68 18.02 -33.56
CA CYS A 122 1.75 18.98 -32.45
C CYS A 122 2.39 20.28 -32.95
N ASP A 123 1.58 21.21 -33.47
CA ASP A 123 2.06 22.44 -34.11
C ASP A 123 2.01 23.64 -33.16
N ALA A 124 3.05 24.48 -33.15
CA ALA A 124 3.05 25.64 -32.27
C ALA A 124 1.90 26.63 -32.60
N PRO A 125 1.17 27.18 -31.61
CA PRO A 125 1.36 27.06 -30.15
C PRO A 125 0.62 25.94 -29.38
N GLU A 126 0.25 24.82 -30.02
CA GLU A 126 -0.31 23.65 -29.34
C GLU A 126 0.68 23.03 -28.35
N ASN A 127 0.13 22.37 -27.33
CA ASN A 127 0.90 21.70 -26.30
C ASN A 127 0.05 20.61 -25.62
N CYS A 128 0.66 19.83 -24.73
CA CYS A 128 -0.01 18.67 -24.13
C CYS A 128 -1.24 19.03 -23.27
N ALA A 129 -1.35 20.29 -22.80
CA ALA A 129 -2.48 20.76 -22.00
C ALA A 129 -3.63 21.27 -22.86
N SER A 130 -3.33 21.95 -23.97
CA SER A 130 -4.34 22.48 -24.89
C SER A 130 -4.78 21.47 -25.96
N CYS A 131 -3.94 20.47 -26.25
CA CYS A 131 -4.06 19.61 -27.42
C CYS A 131 -3.54 18.19 -27.17
N ALA A 132 -4.04 17.54 -26.12
CA ALA A 132 -3.52 16.24 -25.67
C ALA A 132 -3.57 15.11 -26.72
N SER A 133 -4.42 15.22 -27.75
CA SER A 133 -4.53 14.21 -28.82
C SER A 133 -3.33 14.21 -29.76
N ASP A 134 -2.78 15.38 -30.09
CA ASP A 134 -1.68 15.51 -31.04
C ASP A 134 -0.34 15.81 -30.33
N CYS A 135 -0.42 16.48 -29.18
CA CYS A 135 0.71 16.79 -28.30
C CYS A 135 0.80 15.87 -27.08
N ALA A 136 0.36 14.61 -27.21
CA ALA A 136 0.45 13.64 -26.13
C ALA A 136 1.91 13.48 -25.68
N CYS A 137 2.13 13.43 -24.37
CA CYS A 137 3.45 13.14 -23.84
C CYS A 137 3.86 11.69 -24.13
N GLY A 138 5.17 11.43 -24.14
CA GLY A 138 5.70 10.08 -24.31
C GLY A 138 5.16 9.11 -23.24
N SER A 139 5.26 7.80 -23.48
CA SER A 139 4.73 6.77 -22.57
C SER A 139 5.33 6.80 -21.16
N ARG A 140 6.46 7.49 -20.98
CA ARG A 140 7.13 7.72 -19.71
C ARG A 140 7.08 9.17 -19.26
N ASP A 141 6.21 9.97 -19.86
CA ASP A 141 6.06 11.38 -19.54
C ASP A 141 4.62 11.68 -19.10
N GLN A 142 4.45 12.72 -18.30
CA GLN A 142 3.16 13.29 -17.91
C GLN A 142 3.10 14.75 -18.38
N CYS A 143 1.92 15.17 -18.82
CA CYS A 143 1.68 16.57 -19.15
C CYS A 143 1.55 17.42 -17.88
N ASN A 144 2.35 18.47 -17.75
CA ASN A 144 2.09 19.54 -16.80
C ASN A 144 1.00 20.45 -17.38
N LEU A 145 -0.23 20.32 -16.87
CA LEU A 145 -1.40 21.06 -17.37
C LEU A 145 -1.29 22.59 -17.17
N THR A 146 -0.45 23.05 -16.25
CA THR A 146 -0.25 24.48 -15.99
C THR A 146 0.71 25.11 -17.00
N THR A 147 1.77 24.40 -17.38
CA THR A 147 2.81 24.92 -18.31
C THR A 147 2.65 24.42 -19.74
N GLY A 148 1.83 23.40 -19.98
CA GLY A 148 1.70 22.73 -21.28
C GLY A 148 2.91 21.86 -21.64
N THR A 149 3.86 21.64 -20.73
CA THR A 149 5.10 20.90 -21.04
C THR A 149 5.01 19.45 -20.60
N CYS A 150 5.50 18.53 -21.44
CA CYS A 150 5.74 17.15 -21.03
C CYS A 150 6.96 17.08 -20.12
N ARG A 151 6.83 16.35 -19.01
CA ARG A 151 7.92 16.01 -18.10
C ARG A 151 7.97 14.50 -17.93
N ALA A 152 9.13 13.93 -17.60
CA ALA A 152 9.21 12.52 -17.20
C ALA A 152 8.16 12.24 -16.11
N ARG A 153 7.40 11.18 -16.30
CA ARG A 153 6.55 10.56 -15.29
C ARG A 153 7.53 10.02 -14.27
N ASP A 154 7.45 10.54 -13.05
CA ASP A 154 8.29 10.13 -11.94
C ASP A 154 8.29 8.60 -11.82
N ALA A 155 9.45 8.00 -11.55
CA ALA A 155 9.63 6.56 -11.44
C ALA A 155 9.12 6.04 -10.08
N CYS A 156 8.02 6.62 -9.61
CA CYS A 156 7.60 6.45 -8.24
C CYS A 156 7.24 5.00 -7.92
N GLY A 157 7.81 4.49 -6.84
CA GLY A 157 7.76 3.10 -6.40
C GLY A 157 8.91 2.23 -6.92
N ASP A 158 9.94 2.77 -7.58
CA ASP A 158 11.09 1.99 -8.05
C ASP A 158 12.17 1.75 -6.98
N GLY A 159 12.01 2.36 -5.79
CA GLY A 159 12.91 2.27 -4.66
C GLY A 159 14.14 3.18 -4.76
N VAL A 160 14.24 4.05 -5.77
CA VAL A 160 15.35 4.96 -5.98
C VAL A 160 14.86 6.40 -6.04
N CYS A 161 15.14 7.17 -4.99
CA CYS A 161 14.87 8.61 -5.00
C CYS A 161 15.78 9.34 -5.99
N SER A 162 15.21 9.79 -7.10
CA SER A 162 15.86 10.60 -8.12
C SER A 162 15.74 12.10 -7.81
N THR A 163 16.58 12.92 -8.45
CA THR A 163 16.50 14.39 -8.30
C THR A 163 15.20 14.97 -8.88
N LEU A 164 14.52 14.24 -9.77
CA LEU A 164 13.23 14.65 -10.32
C LEU A 164 12.10 14.52 -9.27
N GLU A 165 12.22 13.58 -8.35
CA GLU A 165 11.24 13.31 -7.28
C GLU A 165 11.49 14.17 -6.03
N GLY A 166 12.73 14.60 -5.79
CA GLY A 166 13.13 15.35 -4.59
C GLY A 166 12.80 16.85 -4.61
N GLU A 167 12.63 17.47 -5.79
CA GLU A 167 12.45 18.93 -5.93
C GLU A 167 10.98 19.41 -5.78
N GLY A 168 10.18 18.67 -5.01
CA GLY A 168 8.86 19.14 -4.56
C GLY A 168 7.66 18.51 -5.26
N PHE A 169 7.83 17.41 -6.00
CA PHE A 169 6.73 16.74 -6.68
C PHE A 169 6.80 15.20 -6.60
N SER A 170 5.74 14.63 -6.03
CA SER A 170 5.10 13.36 -6.41
C SER A 170 5.74 11.99 -6.15
N CYS A 171 6.83 11.85 -5.41
CA CYS A 171 7.20 10.51 -4.92
C CYS A 171 7.76 10.41 -3.50
N CYS A 172 6.88 10.58 -2.52
CA CYS A 172 7.24 10.30 -1.13
C CYS A 172 7.50 8.82 -0.85
N VAL A 173 7.10 7.90 -1.73
CA VAL A 173 7.30 6.44 -1.54
C VAL A 173 8.79 6.09 -1.61
N ASP A 174 9.52 6.68 -2.56
CA ASP A 174 10.95 6.42 -2.73
C ASP A 174 11.82 7.44 -2.01
N CYS A 175 11.41 8.71 -2.00
CA CYS A 175 12.17 9.80 -1.39
C CYS A 175 11.89 10.02 0.10
N GLY A 176 10.84 9.41 0.64
CA GLY A 176 10.35 9.69 1.97
C GLY A 176 9.82 11.11 2.12
N CYS A 177 9.44 11.46 3.34
CA CYS A 177 8.97 12.79 3.69
C CYS A 177 9.88 13.44 4.73
N THR A 178 10.27 14.69 4.48
CA THR A 178 11.03 15.51 5.41
C THR A 178 10.10 16.27 6.36
N GLY A 179 10.61 16.68 7.53
CA GLY A 179 9.88 17.55 8.46
C GLY A 179 8.79 16.86 9.28
N GLY A 180 8.83 15.53 9.43
CA GLY A 180 7.83 14.78 10.20
C GLY A 180 6.48 14.62 9.50
N ARG A 181 6.43 14.90 8.19
CA ARG A 181 5.29 14.64 7.31
C ARG A 181 5.16 13.15 7.00
N LEU A 182 3.96 12.70 6.65
CA LEU A 182 3.71 11.32 6.24
C LEU A 182 3.56 11.22 4.73
N CYS A 183 3.98 10.10 4.18
CA CYS A 183 3.74 9.80 2.78
C CYS A 183 2.31 9.27 2.61
N ASP A 184 1.48 10.01 1.89
CA ASP A 184 0.22 9.51 1.38
C ASP A 184 0.50 8.70 0.12
N ARG A 185 0.35 7.37 0.22
CA ARG A 185 0.61 6.46 -0.89
C ARG A 185 -0.43 6.53 -2.00
N TYR A 186 -1.60 7.13 -1.75
CA TYR A 186 -2.62 7.29 -2.78
C TYR A 186 -2.22 8.39 -3.77
N ASP A 187 -1.80 9.54 -3.26
CA ASP A 187 -1.41 10.71 -4.06
C ASP A 187 0.10 10.82 -4.29
N ASN A 188 0.90 9.94 -3.68
CA ASN A 188 2.36 9.99 -3.61
C ASN A 188 2.89 11.35 -3.10
N ALA A 189 2.15 11.96 -2.17
CA ALA A 189 2.41 13.29 -1.64
C ALA A 189 2.73 13.25 -0.14
N CYS A 190 3.59 14.17 0.30
CA CYS A 190 3.85 14.36 1.73
C CYS A 190 2.74 15.22 2.35
N VAL A 191 2.02 14.66 3.32
CA VAL A 191 0.98 15.35 4.07
C VAL A 191 1.47 15.75 5.46
N GLU A 192 1.00 16.90 5.94
CA GLU A 192 1.26 17.36 7.31
C GLU A 192 0.61 16.41 8.31
N THR A 193 1.25 16.23 9.47
CA THR A 193 0.73 15.38 10.56
C THR A 193 -0.14 16.13 11.55
N GLU A 194 -0.43 17.40 11.28
CA GLU A 194 -1.33 18.20 12.12
C GLU A 194 -2.73 17.57 12.16
N GLY A 195 -3.24 17.36 13.37
CA GLY A 195 -4.53 16.70 13.59
C GLY A 195 -4.47 15.18 13.68
N LEU A 196 -3.31 14.54 13.50
CA LEU A 196 -3.16 13.11 13.77
C LEU A 196 -3.30 12.83 15.27
N ALA A 197 -4.12 11.82 15.63
CA ALA A 197 -4.27 11.39 17.02
C ALA A 197 -2.91 11.01 17.64
N SER A 198 -2.70 11.33 18.92
CA SER A 198 -1.50 10.87 19.64
C SER A 198 -1.49 9.36 19.78
N ASP A 199 -0.30 8.77 19.96
CA ASP A 199 -0.16 7.32 20.12
C ASP A 199 -0.97 6.80 21.33
N ASP A 200 -0.99 7.56 22.43
CA ASP A 200 -1.79 7.24 23.62
C ASP A 200 -3.30 7.29 23.33
N ALA A 201 -3.77 8.31 22.60
CA ALA A 201 -5.19 8.44 22.26
C ALA A 201 -5.64 7.31 21.33
N ALA A 202 -4.84 6.98 20.31
CA ALA A 202 -5.12 5.86 19.41
C ALA A 202 -5.10 4.51 20.14
N SER A 203 -4.12 4.32 21.04
CA SER A 203 -4.02 3.13 21.89
C SER A 203 -5.24 2.96 22.79
N GLN A 204 -5.69 4.03 23.46
CA GLN A 204 -6.87 4.02 24.31
C GLN A 204 -8.15 3.74 23.51
N ALA A 205 -8.28 4.32 22.31
CA ALA A 205 -9.41 4.04 21.42
C ALA A 205 -9.46 2.56 21.01
N ALA A 206 -8.32 1.99 20.62
CA ALA A 206 -8.22 0.58 20.23
C ALA A 206 -8.51 -0.37 21.39
N LEU A 207 -7.91 -0.16 22.57
CA LEU A 207 -8.18 -0.98 23.76
C LEU A 207 -9.63 -0.82 24.23
N GLY A 208 -10.17 0.39 24.18
CA GLY A 208 -11.57 0.67 24.53
C GLY A 208 -12.56 -0.08 23.64
N TYR A 209 -12.26 -0.18 22.33
CA TYR A 209 -13.06 -0.98 21.40
C TYR A 209 -13.12 -2.46 21.83
N PHE A 210 -11.98 -3.07 22.16
CA PHE A 210 -11.94 -4.48 22.58
C PHE A 210 -12.53 -4.71 23.97
N ALA A 211 -12.32 -3.79 24.91
CA ALA A 211 -12.94 -3.88 26.24
C ALA A 211 -14.49 -3.89 26.17
N ALA A 212 -15.07 -3.24 25.16
CA ALA A 212 -16.52 -3.20 24.95
C ALA A 212 -17.06 -4.40 24.16
N ASN A 213 -16.26 -5.03 23.30
CA ASN A 213 -16.75 -5.98 22.29
C ASN A 213 -16.12 -7.38 22.36
N ALA A 214 -15.07 -7.60 23.14
CA ALA A 214 -14.34 -8.86 23.19
C ALA A 214 -14.11 -9.36 24.62
N THR A 215 -13.94 -10.67 24.74
CA THR A 215 -13.62 -11.37 25.99
C THR A 215 -12.12 -11.37 26.29
N HIS A 216 -11.29 -11.03 25.31
CA HIS A 216 -9.85 -11.15 25.39
C HIS A 216 -9.21 -9.86 25.89
N GLN A 217 -8.16 -10.02 26.70
CA GLN A 217 -7.31 -8.90 27.11
C GLN A 217 -6.19 -8.74 26.10
N TYR A 218 -5.98 -7.51 25.66
CA TYR A 218 -4.95 -7.13 24.71
C TYR A 218 -3.96 -6.14 25.33
N ASN A 219 -2.72 -6.20 24.86
CA ASN A 219 -1.68 -5.19 25.07
C ASN A 219 -1.35 -4.52 23.74
N VAL A 220 -1.02 -3.23 23.78
CA VAL A 220 -0.52 -2.52 22.59
C VAL A 220 0.91 -2.96 22.32
N SER A 221 1.13 -3.47 21.12
CA SER A 221 2.44 -3.91 20.63
C SER A 221 3.13 -2.82 19.82
N LEU A 222 2.38 -2.18 18.93
CA LEU A 222 2.91 -1.18 18.01
C LEU A 222 1.84 -0.16 17.62
N VAL A 223 2.25 1.08 17.44
CA VAL A 223 1.43 2.16 16.87
C VAL A 223 2.19 2.79 15.71
N LEU A 224 1.61 2.74 14.51
CA LEU A 224 2.22 3.28 13.30
C LEU A 224 1.33 4.37 12.69
N PRO A 225 1.85 5.57 12.43
CA PRO A 225 1.14 6.57 11.64
C PRO A 225 1.16 6.24 10.15
N TYR A 226 0.07 6.51 9.43
CA TYR A 226 0.03 6.47 7.98
C TYR A 226 -1.00 7.44 7.41
N ALA A 227 -0.88 7.75 6.12
CA ALA A 227 -1.81 8.60 5.38
C ALA A 227 -2.35 7.86 4.15
N PHE A 228 -3.61 8.11 3.81
CA PHE A 228 -4.25 7.52 2.65
C PHE A 228 -5.38 8.42 2.13
N ALA A 229 -5.29 8.83 0.86
CA ALA A 229 -6.31 9.63 0.17
C ALA A 229 -6.65 10.95 0.89
N GLY A 230 -5.64 11.63 1.41
CA GLY A 230 -5.71 12.88 2.17
C GLY A 230 -6.01 12.71 3.66
N ASP A 231 -6.43 11.52 4.09
CA ASP A 231 -6.79 11.25 5.48
C ASP A 231 -5.62 10.68 6.29
N LEU A 232 -5.60 11.00 7.58
CA LEU A 232 -4.57 10.61 8.54
C LEU A 232 -5.07 9.50 9.47
N PHE A 233 -4.25 8.47 9.66
CA PHE A 233 -4.59 7.29 10.44
C PHE A 233 -3.45 6.83 11.34
N LYS A 234 -3.83 6.05 12.36
CA LYS A 234 -2.95 5.24 13.19
C LYS A 234 -3.34 3.77 13.03
N LEU A 235 -2.38 2.92 12.68
CA LEU A 235 -2.49 1.49 12.81
C LEU A 235 -2.00 1.08 14.20
N VAL A 236 -2.89 0.53 15.02
CA VAL A 236 -2.58 0.01 16.35
C VAL A 236 -2.58 -1.51 16.27
N ILE A 237 -1.42 -2.13 16.50
CA ILE A 237 -1.27 -3.58 16.58
C ILE A 237 -1.37 -3.98 18.05
N LEU A 238 -2.32 -4.86 18.33
CA LEU A 238 -2.62 -5.39 19.64
C LEU A 238 -2.26 -6.86 19.69
N ASP A 239 -1.58 -7.28 20.76
CA ASP A 239 -1.30 -8.70 21.04
C ASP A 239 -2.07 -9.12 22.28
N CYS A 240 -2.62 -10.33 22.30
CA CYS A 240 -3.29 -10.84 23.48
C CYS A 240 -2.34 -11.04 24.66
N VAL A 241 -2.88 -10.84 25.86
CA VAL A 241 -2.16 -11.13 27.11
C VAL A 241 -1.98 -12.64 27.30
N ASN A 242 -2.99 -13.43 26.93
CA ASN A 242 -2.98 -14.90 27.06
C ASN A 242 -2.98 -15.55 25.67
N VAL A 243 -1.83 -16.08 25.26
CA VAL A 243 -1.59 -16.76 23.97
C VAL A 243 -2.12 -18.20 23.92
N THR A 244 -3.23 -18.49 24.58
CA THR A 244 -3.84 -19.83 24.49
C THR A 244 -4.53 -20.09 23.14
N GLU A 245 -4.68 -19.05 22.30
CA GLU A 245 -5.31 -19.13 20.99
C GLU A 245 -4.32 -18.77 19.87
N TYR A 246 -4.48 -19.46 18.73
CA TYR A 246 -3.49 -19.57 17.64
C TYR A 246 -3.36 -18.32 16.73
N ALA A 247 -4.19 -17.31 16.93
CA ALA A 247 -4.23 -16.07 16.16
C ALA A 247 -4.72 -14.97 17.10
N CYS A 248 -3.78 -14.33 17.81
CA CYS A 248 -4.11 -13.42 18.90
C CYS A 248 -3.52 -12.03 18.68
N GLN A 249 -3.43 -11.64 17.41
CA GLN A 249 -3.06 -10.30 17.04
C GLN A 249 -4.25 -9.61 16.36
N ALA A 250 -4.50 -8.36 16.74
CA ALA A 250 -5.54 -7.53 16.14
C ALA A 250 -4.92 -6.24 15.62
N TRP A 251 -5.35 -5.84 14.43
CA TRP A 251 -4.89 -4.65 13.71
C TRP A 251 -6.05 -3.67 13.68
N VAL A 252 -5.89 -2.54 14.36
CA VAL A 252 -6.94 -1.54 14.53
C VAL A 252 -6.54 -0.26 13.83
N THR A 253 -7.36 0.20 12.89
CA THR A 253 -7.20 1.53 12.30
C THR A 253 -7.99 2.55 13.10
N VAL A 254 -7.30 3.57 13.57
CA VAL A 254 -7.88 4.73 14.25
C VAL A 254 -7.67 5.97 13.36
N ASN A 255 -8.72 6.73 13.09
CA ASN A 255 -8.61 7.97 12.32
C ASN A 255 -8.05 9.14 13.16
N SER A 256 -7.84 10.29 12.52
CA SER A 256 -7.38 11.54 13.16
C SER A 256 -8.23 12.00 14.35
N THR A 257 -9.54 11.69 14.36
CA THR A 257 -10.45 12.03 15.47
C THR A 257 -10.40 11.05 16.64
N GLY A 258 -9.52 10.03 16.60
CA GLY A 258 -9.41 9.02 17.63
C GLY A 258 -10.52 7.96 17.58
N SER A 259 -11.23 7.83 16.46
CA SER A 259 -12.30 6.84 16.26
C SER A 259 -11.78 5.61 15.53
N VAL A 260 -12.19 4.42 15.99
CA VAL A 260 -11.87 3.15 15.31
C VAL A 260 -12.70 3.04 14.04
N VAL A 261 -12.04 2.90 12.89
CA VAL A 261 -12.69 2.81 11.56
C VAL A 261 -12.55 1.43 10.92
N SER A 262 -11.59 0.62 11.36
CA SER A 262 -11.41 -0.75 10.89
C SER A 262 -10.73 -1.61 11.95
N VAL A 263 -11.10 -2.89 11.99
CA VAL A 263 -10.50 -3.90 12.85
C VAL A 263 -10.32 -5.18 12.04
N SER A 264 -9.09 -5.71 12.03
CA SER A 264 -8.76 -7.00 11.43
C SER A 264 -8.11 -7.90 12.49
N HIS A 265 -8.36 -9.20 12.42
CA HIS A 265 -7.71 -10.20 13.27
C HIS A 265 -6.75 -11.04 12.42
N THR A 266 -5.61 -11.39 12.98
CA THR A 266 -4.55 -12.18 12.32
C THR A 266 -4.11 -13.34 13.21
#